data_AF-A0A450U7V1-F1
#
_entry.id   AF-A0A450U7V1-F1
#
_cell.length_a   1.000
_cell.length_b   1.000
_cell.length_c   1.000
_cell.angle_alpha   90.00
_cell.angle_beta   90.00
_cell.angle_gamma   90.00
#
_symmetry.space_group_name_H-M   'P 1'
#
loop_
_entity.id
_entity.type
_entity.pdbx_description
1 polymer ?
#
loop_
_entity_poly.entity_id
_entity_poly.type
_entity_poly.pdbx_seq_one_letter_code
_entity_poly.pdbx_strand_id
1 'polypeptide(L)'
;MYNMGLSQLKKYKDHTGRQPLLDFMNKTELAANLFRITQTEDKISNENIIGQRNLENTAYTVGKKVRKTMQEISGTRPEDIPLAKNIRLAAI
;
A
#
# COMPACT_ATOMS: atom_id res chain seq x y z
N MET A 1 -4.57 -3.26 -1.09
CA MET A 1 -3.56 -2.20 -0.95
C MET A 1 -4.26 -0.94 -0.42
N TYR A 2 -3.90 -0.44 0.76
CA TYR A 2 -4.54 0.73 1.40
C TYR A 2 -6.07 0.62 1.57
N ASN A 3 -6.54 -0.57 1.98
CA ASN A 3 -7.96 -0.93 2.10
C ASN A 3 -8.76 -0.94 0.77
N MET A 4 -8.08 -0.89 -0.38
CA MET A 4 -8.67 -1.05 -1.71
C MET A 4 -8.14 -2.32 -2.39
N GLY A 5 -8.95 -2.92 -3.27
CA GLY A 5 -8.44 -3.88 -4.26
C GLY A 5 -7.48 -3.20 -5.24
N LEU A 6 -6.54 -3.94 -5.83
CA LEU A 6 -5.56 -3.35 -6.76
C LEU A 6 -6.23 -2.66 -7.96
N SER A 7 -7.29 -3.25 -8.49
CA SER A 7 -8.06 -2.66 -9.60
C SER A 7 -8.78 -1.37 -9.20
N GLN A 8 -9.27 -1.27 -7.96
CA GLN A 8 -9.88 -0.04 -7.43
C GLN A 8 -8.83 1.04 -7.25
N LEU A 9 -7.66 0.69 -6.70
CA LEU A 9 -6.55 1.62 -6.52
C LEU A 9 -6.04 2.15 -7.86
N LYS A 10 -5.88 1.28 -8.88
CA LYS A 10 -5.49 1.70 -10.23
C LYS A 10 -6.47 2.73 -10.79
N LYS A 11 -7.78 2.48 -10.67
CA LYS A 11 -8.83 3.42 -11.10
C LYS A 11 -8.77 4.74 -10.32
N TYR A 12 -8.58 4.67 -9.00
CA TYR A 12 -8.48 5.85 -8.15
C TYR A 12 -7.31 6.76 -8.54
N LYS A 13 -6.17 6.16 -8.89
CA LYS A 13 -4.96 6.88 -9.30
C LYS A 13 -4.87 7.16 -10.80
N ASP A 14 -5.94 6.90 -11.56
CA ASP A 14 -5.99 7.04 -13.02
C ASP A 14 -4.86 6.28 -13.77
N HIS A 15 -4.42 5.15 -13.23
CA HIS A 15 -3.40 4.30 -13.88
C HIS A 15 -4.04 3.34 -14.88
N THR A 16 -4.00 3.71 -16.16
CA THR A 16 -4.54 2.93 -17.28
C THR A 16 -3.48 2.04 -17.98
N GLY A 17 -2.21 2.18 -17.60
CA GLY A 17 -1.10 1.43 -18.18
C GLY A 17 -1.11 -0.07 -17.87
N ARG A 18 -0.49 -0.85 -18.76
CA ARG A 18 -0.32 -2.31 -18.59
C ARG A 18 0.77 -2.65 -17.56
N GLN A 19 1.72 -1.74 -17.35
CA GLN A 19 2.80 -1.90 -16.40
C GLN A 19 2.29 -1.96 -14.95
N PRO A 20 3.02 -2.63 -14.03
CA PRO A 20 2.70 -2.68 -12.61
C PRO A 20 2.50 -1.27 -12.02
N LEU A 21 1.46 -1.10 -11.18
CA LEU A 21 1.21 0.18 -10.51
C LEU A 21 2.39 0.60 -9.61
N LEU A 22 3.04 -0.38 -8.96
CA LEU A 22 4.19 -0.14 -8.10
C LEU A 22 5.34 0.56 -8.83
N ASP A 23 5.48 0.34 -10.14
CA ASP A 23 6.54 0.99 -10.93
C ASP A 23 6.33 2.51 -11.04
N PHE A 24 5.13 3.02 -10.74
CA PHE A 24 4.77 4.44 -10.78
C PHE A 24 4.52 5.00 -9.38
N MET A 25 4.94 4.31 -8.33
CA MET A 25 4.89 4.82 -6.96
C MET A 25 6.21 5.51 -6.62
N ASN A 26 6.15 6.66 -5.96
CA ASN A 26 7.37 7.30 -5.47
C ASN A 26 7.92 6.58 -4.23
N LYS A 27 9.12 6.99 -3.76
CA LYS A 27 9.78 6.41 -2.59
C LYS A 27 8.89 6.39 -1.34
N THR A 28 8.11 7.44 -1.10
CA THR A 28 7.21 7.55 0.07
C THR A 28 6.07 6.53 0.01
N GLU A 29 5.41 6.40 -1.13
CA GLU A 29 4.33 5.42 -1.31
C GLU A 29 4.86 3.98 -1.28
N LEU A 30 6.03 3.73 -1.89
CA LEU A 30 6.68 2.42 -1.83
C LEU A 30 7.08 2.05 -0.39
N ALA A 31 7.62 2.99 0.39
CA ALA A 31 7.95 2.78 1.79
C ALA A 31 6.69 2.48 2.62
N ALA A 32 5.60 3.23 2.41
CA ALA A 32 4.32 2.97 3.07
C ALA A 32 3.75 1.59 2.70
N ASN A 33 3.90 1.18 1.44
CA ASN A 33 3.49 -0.14 0.98
C ASN A 33 4.27 -1.26 1.68
N LEU A 34 5.60 -1.15 1.71
CA LEU A 34 6.48 -2.11 2.36
C LEU A 34 6.23 -2.18 3.86
N PHE A 35 6.10 -1.02 4.52
CA PHE A 35 5.82 -0.95 5.94
C PHE A 35 4.48 -1.63 6.28
N ARG A 36 3.43 -1.39 5.49
CA ARG A 36 2.16 -2.10 5.69
C ARG A 36 2.29 -3.62 5.58
N ILE A 37 3.04 -4.11 4.59
CA ILE A 37 3.22 -5.55 4.36
C ILE A 37 3.97 -6.17 5.55
N THR A 38 5.13 -5.62 5.90
CA THR A 38 5.95 -6.10 7.02
C THR A 38 5.19 -6.09 8.34
N GLN A 39 4.46 -5.01 8.66
CA GLN A 39 3.65 -4.97 9.88
C GLN A 39 2.44 -5.91 9.86
N THR A 40 1.94 -6.28 8.68
CA THR A 40 0.91 -7.33 8.56
C THR A 40 1.50 -8.69 8.88
N GLU A 41 2.68 -9.00 8.34
CA GLU A 41 3.41 -10.24 8.59
C GLU A 41 3.80 -10.38 10.07
N ASP A 42 4.38 -9.33 10.66
CA ASP A 42 4.73 -9.29 12.08
C ASP A 42 3.51 -9.55 12.97
N LYS A 43 2.37 -8.89 12.68
CA LYS A 43 1.15 -9.08 13.45
C LYS A 43 0.58 -10.48 13.32
N ILE A 44 0.59 -11.06 12.11
CA ILE A 44 0.15 -12.43 11.88
C ILE A 44 1.00 -13.41 12.69
N SER A 45 2.33 -13.24 12.65
CA SER A 45 3.27 -14.10 13.37
C SER A 45 3.11 -13.98 14.89
N ASN A 46 3.12 -12.75 15.43
CA ASN A 46 3.05 -12.50 16.86
C ASN A 46 1.75 -12.99 17.52
N GLU A 47 0.64 -12.91 16.79
CA GLU A 47 -0.69 -13.31 17.29
C GLU A 47 -1.11 -14.71 16.82
N ASN A 48 -0.23 -15.44 16.12
CA ASN A 48 -0.51 -16.77 15.54
C ASN A 48 -1.81 -16.80 14.74
N ILE A 49 -2.03 -15.77 13.91
CA ILE A 49 -3.29 -15.58 13.19
C ILE A 49 -3.36 -16.58 12.04
N ILE A 50 -4.42 -17.39 12.03
CA ILE A 50 -4.66 -18.41 11.00
C ILE A 50 -6.04 -18.26 10.36
N GLY A 51 -6.17 -18.81 9.15
CA GLY A 51 -7.41 -18.82 8.38
C GLY A 51 -7.62 -17.56 7.55
N GLN A 52 -8.05 -17.76 6.29
CA GLN A 52 -8.15 -16.71 5.27
C GLN A 52 -8.83 -15.42 5.77
N ARG A 53 -10.02 -15.54 6.38
CA ARG A 53 -10.80 -14.40 6.88
C ARG A 53 -10.05 -13.57 7.92
N ASN A 54 -9.32 -14.22 8.83
CA ASN A 54 -8.57 -13.52 9.88
C ASN A 54 -7.32 -12.84 9.31
N LEU A 55 -6.65 -13.48 8.34
CA LEU A 55 -5.52 -12.89 7.62
C LEU A 55 -5.95 -11.64 6.83
N GLU A 56 -7.08 -11.71 6.12
CA GLU A 56 -7.67 -10.59 5.39
C GLU A 56 -8.04 -9.43 6.32
N ASN A 57 -8.70 -9.73 7.45
CA ASN A 57 -9.04 -8.74 8.47
C ASN A 57 -7.80 -8.08 9.08
N THR A 58 -6.73 -8.85 9.27
CA THR A 58 -5.45 -8.35 9.79
C THR A 58 -4.82 -7.38 8.80
N ALA A 59 -4.70 -7.78 7.53
CA ALA A 59 -4.18 -6.92 6.46
C ALA A 59 -5.02 -5.64 6.30
N TYR A 60 -6.34 -5.75 6.41
CA TYR A 60 -7.25 -4.59 6.38
C TYR A 60 -6.97 -3.65 7.56
N THR A 61 -6.89 -4.18 8.78
CA THR A 61 -6.68 -3.37 10.00
C THR A 61 -5.33 -2.66 9.98
N VAL A 62 -4.25 -3.37 9.62
CA VAL A 62 -2.92 -2.78 9.48
C VAL A 62 -2.90 -1.73 8.38
N GLY A 63 -3.50 -2.02 7.22
CA GLY A 63 -3.64 -1.05 6.13
C GLY A 63 -4.34 0.25 6.55
N LYS A 64 -5.42 0.14 7.34
CA LYS A 64 -6.18 1.29 7.86
C LYS A 64 -5.32 2.13 8.80
N LYS A 65 -4.51 1.47 9.64
CA LYS A 65 -3.61 2.14 10.57
C LYS A 65 -2.52 2.93 9.85
N VAL A 66 -1.84 2.31 8.88
CA VAL A 66 -0.82 2.99 8.05
C VAL A 66 -1.42 4.20 7.33
N ARG A 67 -2.61 4.03 6.73
CA ARG A 67 -3.33 5.12 6.04
C ARG A 67 -3.64 6.28 6.98
N LYS A 68 -4.13 5.99 8.18
CA LYS A 68 -4.42 7.00 9.21
C LYS A 68 -3.14 7.70 9.68
N THR A 69 -2.08 6.95 9.97
CA THR A 69 -0.81 7.51 10.43
C THR A 69 -0.18 8.46 9.41
N MET A 70 -0.20 8.13 8.11
CA MET A 70 0.29 9.06 7.09
C MET A 70 -0.56 10.33 7.01
N GLN A 71 -1.88 10.20 7.07
CA GLN A 71 -2.78 11.37 7.13
C GLN A 71 -2.46 12.28 8.33
N GLU A 72 -2.15 11.70 9.49
CA GLU A 72 -1.83 12.45 10.71
C GLU A 72 -0.45 13.09 10.67
N ILE A 73 0.55 12.43 10.10
CA ILE A 73 1.95 12.91 10.08
C ILE A 73 2.20 13.87 8.92
N SER A 74 1.84 13.49 7.70
CA SER A 74 2.19 14.23 6.48
C SER A 74 1.01 14.94 5.83
N GLY A 75 -0.21 14.73 6.32
CA GLY A 75 -1.43 15.28 5.72
C GLY A 75 -1.90 14.55 4.45
N THR A 76 -1.18 13.51 4.01
CA THR A 76 -1.43 12.82 2.73
C THR A 76 -1.55 11.33 2.94
N ARG A 77 -2.62 10.71 2.43
CA ARG A 77 -2.81 9.26 2.47
C ARG A 77 -1.97 8.58 1.39
N PRO A 78 -1.57 7.31 1.57
CA PRO A 78 -0.71 6.62 0.59
C PRO A 78 -1.30 6.61 -0.82
N GLU A 79 -2.59 6.34 -0.98
CA GLU A 79 -3.24 6.30 -2.28
C GLU A 79 -3.38 7.68 -2.96
N ASP A 80 -3.32 8.78 -2.20
CA ASP A 80 -3.39 10.16 -2.72
C ASP A 80 -2.04 10.69 -3.22
N ILE A 81 -0.95 9.94 -2.99
CA ILE A 81 0.36 10.31 -3.51
C ILE A 81 0.31 10.26 -5.05
N PRO A 82 0.69 11.33 -5.79
CA PRO A 82 0.66 11.33 -7.24
C PRO A 82 1.53 10.23 -7.85
N LEU A 83 1.13 9.72 -9.02
CA LEU A 83 1.96 8.79 -9.79
C LEU A 83 3.29 9.45 -10.16
N ALA A 84 4.37 8.70 -9.97
CA ALA A 84 5.72 9.07 -10.36
C ALA A 84 6.03 8.59 -11.79
N LYS A 85 7.19 9.01 -12.31
CA LYS A 85 7.77 8.38 -13.51
C LYS A 85 8.02 6.90 -13.24
N ASN A 86 7.94 6.08 -14.28
CA ASN A 86 8.23 4.67 -14.18
C ASN A 86 9.66 4.45 -13.67
N ILE A 87 9.81 3.85 -12.48
CA ILE A 87 11.11 3.65 -11.83
C ILE A 87 12.03 2.68 -12.58
N ARG A 88 11.49 1.82 -13.46
CA ARG A 88 12.29 0.90 -14.29
C ARG A 88 12.86 1.60 -15.53
N LEU A 89 12.31 2.76 -15.89
CA LEU A 89 12.82 3.63 -16.96
C LEU A 89 13.66 4.77 -16.40
N ALA A 90 13.47 5.12 -15.13
CA ALA A 90 14.37 5.97 -14.38
C ALA A 90 15.61 5.16 -14.02
N ALA A 91 16.52 4.98 -14.99
CA ALA A 91 17.88 4.61 -14.67
C ALA A 91 18.43 5.62 -13.64
N ILE A 92 18.83 5.10 -12.49
CA ILE A 92 19.73 5.78 -11.55
C ILE A 92 21.14 5.62 -12.09
#